data_AF-A0A2V6L6J6-F1
#
_entry.id   AF-A0A2V6L6J6-F1
#
_cell.length_a   1.000
_cell.length_b   1.000
_cell.length_c   1.000
_cell.angle_alpha   90.00
_cell.angle_beta   90.00
_cell.angle_gamma   90.00
#
_symmetry.space_group_name_H-M   'P 1'
#
loop_
_entity.id
_entity.type
_entity.pdbx_description
1 polymer ?
#
loop_
_entity_poly.entity_id
_entity_poly.type
_entity_poly.pdbx_seq_one_letter_code
_entity_poly.pdbx_strand_id
1 'polypeptide(L)'
;MLPALSIVIPCFNEESRIGQTLRLTLDYLAANAPESELIVVNDGSTDATGTIAGERLSRHRSPRVCWRIFQIAGRAPRCAPGCWLREHRSGFFPTPIFPRRLKRHRS
;
A
#
# COMPACT_ATOMS: atom_id res chain seq x y z
N MET A 1 9.28 -19.26 14.99
CA MET A 1 8.86 -17.87 14.76
C MET A 1 9.84 -17.27 13.77
N LEU A 2 9.34 -16.74 12.66
CA LEU A 2 10.18 -16.06 11.67
C LEU A 2 10.51 -14.63 12.14
N PRO A 3 11.63 -14.04 11.68
CA PRO A 3 11.92 -12.62 11.94
C PRO A 3 10.85 -11.72 11.30
N ALA A 4 10.75 -10.47 11.77
CA ALA A 4 9.89 -9.47 11.16
C ALA A 4 10.27 -9.26 9.68
N LEU A 5 9.27 -9.33 8.80
CA LEU A 5 9.44 -9.13 7.36
C LEU A 5 8.79 -7.82 6.93
N SER A 6 9.33 -7.20 5.88
CA SER A 6 8.68 -6.08 5.20
C SER A 6 8.32 -6.55 3.79
N ILE A 7 7.03 -6.79 3.56
CA ILE A 7 6.50 -7.34 2.30
C ILE A 7 5.89 -6.20 1.49
N VAL A 8 6.36 -6.02 0.26
CA VAL A 8 5.81 -5.04 -0.68
C VAL A 8 5.06 -5.77 -1.78
N ILE A 9 3.77 -5.47 -1.94
CA ILE A 9 2.92 -6.03 -3.01
C ILE A 9 2.56 -4.90 -3.98
N PRO A 10 3.24 -4.81 -5.14
CA PRO A 10 2.78 -3.96 -6.23
C PRO A 10 1.51 -4.56 -6.85
N CYS A 11 0.53 -3.72 -7.15
CA CYS A 11 -0.69 -4.11 -7.84
C CYS A 11 -1.05 -3.13 -8.95
N PHE A 12 -1.36 -3.68 -10.13
CA PHE A 12 -1.85 -2.95 -11.30
C PHE A 12 -2.91 -3.78 -12.01
N ASN A 13 -4.15 -3.30 -12.03
CA ASN A 13 -5.29 -3.98 -12.66
C ASN A 13 -5.47 -5.46 -12.22
N GLU A 14 -5.41 -5.70 -10.90
CA GLU A 14 -5.41 -7.02 -10.26
C GLU A 14 -6.70 -7.26 -9.45
N GLU A 15 -7.83 -6.61 -9.78
CA GLU A 15 -9.07 -6.64 -8.98
C GLU A 15 -9.56 -8.05 -8.62
N SER A 16 -9.39 -9.01 -9.53
CA SER A 16 -9.81 -10.41 -9.34
C SER A 16 -8.92 -11.19 -8.39
N ARG A 17 -7.66 -10.79 -8.22
CA ARG A 17 -6.62 -11.55 -7.49
C ARG A 17 -6.22 -10.89 -6.18
N ILE A 18 -6.12 -9.56 -6.16
CA ILE A 18 -5.60 -8.79 -5.03
C ILE A 18 -6.31 -9.14 -3.72
N GLY A 19 -7.62 -9.34 -3.78
CA GLY A 19 -8.41 -9.69 -2.61
C GLY A 19 -8.03 -11.04 -1.99
N GLN A 20 -7.68 -12.05 -2.79
CA GLN A 20 -7.24 -13.35 -2.29
C GLN A 20 -5.79 -13.31 -1.82
N THR A 21 -4.91 -12.65 -2.57
CA THR A 21 -3.50 -12.48 -2.22
C THR A 21 -3.35 -11.83 -0.84
N LEU A 22 -4.03 -10.70 -0.61
CA LEU A 22 -3.95 -10.00 0.68
C LEU A 22 -4.43 -10.85 1.85
N ARG A 23 -5.51 -11.63 1.68
CA ARG A 23 -5.98 -12.55 2.73
C ARG A 23 -4.91 -13.58 3.09
N LEU A 24 -4.42 -14.30 2.09
CA LEU A 24 -3.45 -15.39 2.30
C LEU A 24 -2.14 -14.86 2.91
N THR A 25 -1.65 -13.71 2.43
CA THR A 25 -0.44 -13.09 2.97
C THR A 25 -0.64 -12.68 4.43
N LEU A 26 -1.75 -12.02 4.76
CA LEU A 26 -2.05 -11.59 6.13
C LEU A 26 -2.23 -12.78 7.08
N ASP A 27 -2.93 -13.82 6.65
CA ASP A 27 -3.13 -15.05 7.44
C ASP A 27 -1.79 -15.75 7.72
N TYR A 28 -0.93 -15.83 6.70
CA TYR A 28 0.41 -16.39 6.82
C TYR A 28 1.29 -15.58 7.78
N LEU A 29 1.30 -14.25 7.64
CA LEU A 29 2.07 -13.35 8.49
C LEU A 29 1.60 -13.43 9.95
N ALA A 30 0.29 -13.45 10.18
CA ALA A 30 -0.27 -13.58 11.52
C ALA A 30 0.16 -14.87 12.23
N ALA A 31 0.28 -15.98 11.49
CA ALA A 31 0.68 -17.27 12.05
C ALA A 31 2.19 -17.43 12.23
N ASN A 32 3.01 -16.90 11.30
CA ASN A 32 4.44 -17.23 11.23
C ASN A 32 5.38 -16.07 11.59
N ALA A 33 4.97 -14.83 11.32
CA ALA A 33 5.79 -13.63 11.42
C ALA A 33 4.95 -12.41 11.87
N PRO A 34 4.38 -12.43 13.09
CA PRO A 34 3.34 -11.50 13.50
C PRO A 34 3.79 -10.04 13.57
N GLU A 35 5.10 -9.75 13.65
CA GLU A 35 5.64 -8.38 13.68
C GLU A 35 5.98 -7.82 12.28
N SER A 36 5.46 -8.45 11.23
CA SER A 36 5.74 -8.05 9.85
C SER A 36 4.91 -6.85 9.40
N GLU A 37 5.44 -6.13 8.41
CA GLU A 37 4.77 -5.03 7.71
C GLU A 37 4.35 -5.49 6.30
N LEU A 38 3.12 -5.13 5.92
CA LEU A 38 2.60 -5.31 4.56
C LEU A 38 2.34 -3.95 3.88
N ILE A 39 3.07 -3.66 2.81
CA ILE A 39 2.94 -2.44 2.03
C ILE A 39 2.32 -2.78 0.68
N VAL A 40 1.10 -2.30 0.43
CA VAL A 40 0.43 -2.44 -0.87
C VAL A 40 0.67 -1.18 -1.69
N VAL A 41 1.16 -1.34 -2.91
CA VAL A 41 1.43 -0.22 -3.82
C VAL A 41 0.57 -0.37 -5.07
N ASN A 42 -0.49 0.43 -5.16
CA ASN A 42 -1.33 0.50 -6.35
C ASN A 42 -0.69 1.45 -7.38
N ASP A 43 -0.19 0.90 -8.49
CA ASP A 43 0.53 1.65 -9.54
C ASP A 43 -0.42 2.30 -10.57
N GLY A 44 -1.44 3.00 -10.08
CA GLY A 44 -2.39 3.70 -10.94
C GLY A 44 -3.37 2.77 -11.68
N SER A 45 -3.84 1.72 -11.01
CA SER A 45 -4.89 0.86 -11.55
C SER A 45 -6.13 1.69 -11.96
N THR A 46 -6.73 1.30 -13.08
CA THR A 46 -7.96 1.91 -13.60
C THR A 46 -9.22 1.14 -13.20
N ASP A 47 -9.04 0.01 -12.53
CA ASP A 47 -10.08 -0.92 -12.08
C ASP A 47 -10.37 -0.79 -10.57
N ALA A 48 -11.11 -1.74 -9.99
CA ALA A 48 -11.46 -1.72 -8.57
C ALA A 48 -10.32 -2.17 -7.62
N THR A 49 -9.08 -2.40 -8.11
CA THR A 49 -7.96 -2.94 -7.32
C THR A 49 -7.72 -2.16 -6.03
N GLY A 50 -7.65 -0.83 -6.11
CA GLY A 50 -7.39 0.03 -4.94
C GLY A 50 -8.48 -0.07 -3.88
N THR A 51 -9.75 -0.06 -4.31
CA THR A 51 -10.91 -0.20 -3.44
C THR A 51 -10.93 -1.56 -2.75
N ILE A 52 -10.75 -2.64 -3.50
CA ILE A 52 -10.73 -4.00 -2.97
C ILE A 52 -9.59 -4.19 -1.97
N ALA A 53 -8.40 -3.66 -2.28
CA ALA A 53 -7.26 -3.72 -1.38
C ALA A 53 -7.55 -3.00 -0.05
N GLY A 54 -8.05 -1.76 -0.11
CA GLY A 54 -8.42 -0.99 1.09
C GLY A 54 -9.49 -1.68 1.94
N GLU A 55 -10.53 -2.25 1.32
CA GLU A 55 -11.57 -3.01 2.02
C GLU A 55 -11.02 -4.26 2.71
N ARG A 56 -10.14 -5.02 2.06
CA ARG A 56 -9.56 -6.23 2.67
C ARG A 56 -8.66 -5.90 3.84
N LEU A 57 -7.82 -4.88 3.70
CA LEU A 57 -6.93 -4.43 4.77
C LEU A 57 -7.74 -3.93 5.99
N SER A 58 -8.81 -3.16 5.75
CA SER A 58 -9.67 -2.64 6.83
C SER A 58 -10.43 -3.74 7.57
N ARG A 59 -10.72 -4.87 6.91
CA ARG A 59 -11.35 -6.04 7.55
C ARG A 59 -10.36 -6.88 8.35
N HIS A 60 -9.06 -6.69 8.17
CA HIS A 60 -8.05 -7.43 8.90
C HIS A 60 -7.96 -6.93 10.35
N ARG A 61 -8.15 -7.84 11.32
CA ARG A 61 -8.23 -7.50 12.74
C ARG A 61 -6.99 -7.87 13.56
N SER A 62 -5.94 -8.42 12.95
CA SER A 62 -4.76 -8.80 13.74
C SER A 62 -4.00 -7.55 14.16
N PRO A 63 -3.85 -7.29 15.47
CA PRO A 63 -3.19 -6.08 15.96
C PRO A 63 -1.66 -6.12 15.81
N ARG A 64 -1.09 -7.27 15.42
CA ARG A 64 0.36 -7.47 15.35
C ARG A 64 0.95 -7.13 13.98
N VAL A 65 0.19 -7.38 12.90
CA VAL A 65 0.65 -7.14 11.53
C VAL A 65 0.28 -5.72 11.12
N CYS A 66 1.30 -4.89 10.88
CA CYS A 66 1.11 -3.55 10.37
C CYS A 66 0.87 -3.59 8.86
N TRP A 67 -0.04 -2.76 8.36
CA TRP A 67 -0.28 -2.66 6.92
C TRP A 67 -0.48 -1.21 6.47
N ARG A 68 -0.08 -0.92 5.23
CA ARG A 68 -0.20 0.40 4.60
C ARG A 68 -0.53 0.23 3.11
N ILE A 69 -1.27 1.19 2.57
CA ILE A 69 -1.56 1.25 1.13
C ILE A 69 -1.09 2.59 0.56
N PHE A 70 -0.37 2.51 -0.55
CA PHE A 70 0.05 3.66 -1.35
C PHE A 70 -0.65 3.61 -2.70
N GLN A 71 -1.26 4.72 -3.09
CA GLN A 71 -1.79 4.88 -4.43
C GLN A 71 -0.89 5.83 -5.21
N ILE A 72 -0.24 5.29 -6.23
CA ILE A 72 0.45 6.09 -7.24
C ILE A 72 -0.63 6.56 -8.19
N ALA A 73 -0.79 7.87 -8.33
CA ALA A 73 -1.64 8.40 -9.38
C ALA A 73 -1.03 7.98 -10.72
N GLY A 74 -1.73 7.09 -11.44
CA GLY A 74 -1.33 6.67 -12.78
C GLY A 74 -1.16 7.88 -13.69
N ARG A 75 -0.42 7.69 -14.79
CA ARG A 75 -0.41 8.65 -15.91
C ARG A 75 -1.83 8.80 -16.46
N ALA A 76 -2.65 9.63 -15.85
CA ALA A 76 -3.87 10.11 -16.48
C ALA A 76 -3.48 10.93 -17.72
N PRO A 77 -4.08 10.71 -18.90
CA PRO A 77 -4.01 11.69 -19.97
C PRO A 77 -4.80 12.92 -19.49
N ARG A 78 -4.09 13.89 -18.90
CA ARG A 78 -4.62 15.18 -18.38
C ARG A 78 -5.77 15.04 -17.38
N CYS A 79 -5.44 15.01 -16.08
CA CYS A 79 -6.37 15.41 -15.03
C CYS A 79 -5.75 16.55 -14.19
N ALA A 80 -6.62 17.45 -13.73
CA ALA A 80 -6.33 18.79 -13.21
C ALA A 80 -5.21 18.88 -12.15
N PRO A 81 -4.48 20.01 -12.08
CA PRO A 81 -3.43 20.21 -11.10
C PRO A 81 -4.03 20.23 -9.68
N GLY A 82 -3.83 19.16 -8.90
CA GLY A 82 -4.21 19.14 -7.48
C GLY A 82 -4.48 17.79 -6.81
N CYS A 83 -4.60 16.67 -7.52
CA CYS A 83 -5.08 15.40 -6.93
C CYS A 83 -3.97 14.40 -6.50
N TRP A 84 -2.77 14.88 -6.18
CA TRP A 84 -1.56 14.03 -6.21
C TRP A 84 -1.24 13.16 -4.99
N LEU A 85 -2.06 13.07 -3.94
CA LEU A 85 -1.90 12.04 -2.91
C LEU A 85 -3.16 12.02 -2.01
N ARG A 86 -3.89 10.90 -1.98
CA ARG A 86 -4.95 10.68 -0.97
C ARG A 86 -4.51 9.52 -0.09
N GLU A 87 -4.01 9.87 1.09
CA GLU A 87 -3.56 8.92 2.11
C GLU A 87 -4.74 8.59 3.03
N HIS A 88 -5.17 7.33 3.08
CA HIS A 88 -6.08 6.86 4.13
C HIS A 88 -5.21 6.32 5.28
N ARG A 89 -5.08 7.10 6.35
CA ARG A 89 -4.37 6.73 7.58
C ARG A 89 -5.33 6.17 8.62
N SER A 90 -5.15 4.91 9.03
CA SER A 90 -5.32 4.53 10.43
C SER A 90 -4.04 4.91 11.19
N GLY A 91 -4.18 5.51 12.36
CA GLY A 91 -3.20 6.45 12.93
C GLY A 91 -1.84 5.91 13.42
N PHE A 92 -0.94 6.90 13.55
CA PHE A 92 0.16 7.12 14.53
C PHE A 92 1.57 6.50 14.31
N PHE A 93 2.43 7.18 13.52
CA PHE A 93 3.67 7.90 13.92
C PHE A 93 4.42 8.39 12.65
N PRO A 94 5.27 9.44 12.71
CA PRO A 94 5.81 10.14 11.56
C PRO A 94 7.23 9.67 11.22
N THR A 95 7.40 9.06 10.05
CA THR A 95 8.62 9.22 9.25
C THR A 95 8.24 9.39 7.78
N PRO A 96 8.58 10.52 7.14
CA PRO A 96 8.48 10.62 5.69
C PRO A 96 9.61 9.79 5.07
N ILE A 97 9.26 8.71 4.35
CA ILE A 97 10.21 7.86 3.61
C ILE A 97 10.67 8.51 2.27
N PHE A 98 10.28 9.76 1.99
CA PHE A 98 10.86 10.49 0.85
C PHE A 98 12.05 11.36 1.30
N PRO A 99 13.28 11.11 0.81
CA PRO A 99 14.35 12.07 0.98
C PRO A 99 13.98 13.37 0.24
N ARG A 100 14.31 14.48 0.88
CA ARG A 100 14.09 15.85 0.40
C ARG A 100 14.47 15.97 -1.08
N ARG A 101 13.46 16.30 -1.89
CA ARG A 101 13.51 17.10 -3.14
C ARG A 101 14.93 17.57 -3.51
N LEU A 102 15.63 16.81 -4.36
CA LEU A 102 16.86 17.27 -5.00
C LEU A 102 16.47 18.39 -5.97
N LYS A 103 16.83 19.64 -5.66
CA LYS A 103 16.66 20.80 -6.55
C LYS A 103 17.43 20.52 -7.84
N ARG A 104 16.69 20.42 -8.94
CA ARG A 104 17.24 20.38 -10.30
C ARG A 104 17.78 21.79 -10.63
N HIS A 105 19.07 22.02 -10.38
CA HIS A 105 19.78 23.18 -10.94
C HIS A 105 19.89 22.95 -12.45
N ARG A 106 19.22 23.79 -13.23
CA ARG A 106 19.55 24.01 -14.64
C ARG A 106 20.67 25.04 -14.67
N SER A 107 21.74 24.72 -15.38
CA SER A 107 22.64 25.68 -16.02
C SER A 107 22.44 25.54 -17.52
#